data_AF-A0A1W9HU73-F1
#
_entry.id   AF-A0A1W9HU73-F1
#
_cell.length_a   1.000
_cell.length_b   1.000
_cell.length_c   1.000
_cell.angle_alpha   90.00
_cell.angle_beta   90.00
_cell.angle_gamma   90.00
#
_symmetry.space_group_name_H-M   'P 1'
#
loop_
_entity.id
_entity.type
_entity.pdbx_description
1 polymer ?
#
loop_
_entity_poly.entity_id
_entity_poly.type
_entity_poly.pdbx_seq_one_letter_code
_entity_poly.pdbx_strand_id
1 'polypeptide(L)'
;MLLAAIVRPTLVIEAGIGDFLVITCAIAAWAAWRFGSAIAATWRPYTQVVLYALPFALVVRWVHYALFNGTLLSLHYYLIDLVVVLSLATLGYFRVRASQMVRQYHWLYTKKGLFSWIRAVPAEDE
;
A
#
# COMPACT_ATOMS: atom_id res chain seq x y z
N MET A 1 9.08 -0.50 9.79
CA MET A 1 9.71 0.72 9.22
C MET A 1 9.36 2.00 9.96
N LEU A 2 8.10 2.27 10.34
CA LEU A 2 7.78 3.40 11.24
C LEU A 2 8.64 3.38 12.52
N LEU A 3 8.85 2.20 13.10
CA LEU A 3 9.82 1.97 14.19
C LEU A 3 11.29 2.21 13.80
N ALA A 4 11.69 1.92 12.57
CA ALA A 4 13.07 2.13 12.10
C ALA A 4 13.38 3.62 11.85
N ALA A 5 12.38 4.40 11.39
CA ALA A 5 12.47 5.85 11.29
C ALA A 5 12.59 6.53 12.68
N ILE A 6 12.06 5.90 13.73
CA ILE A 6 12.19 6.35 15.13
C ILE A 6 13.55 5.93 15.73
N VAL A 7 14.04 4.71 15.40
CA VAL A 7 15.25 4.12 16.03
C VAL A 7 16.56 4.49 15.32
N ARG A 8 16.57 4.70 14.00
CA ARG A 8 17.74 5.18 13.22
C ARG A 8 17.31 6.09 12.06
N PRO A 9 17.08 7.39 12.32
CA PRO A 9 16.58 8.32 11.30
C PRO A 9 17.55 8.49 10.12
N THR A 10 18.87 8.38 10.33
CA THR A 10 19.88 8.53 9.26
C THR A 10 19.82 7.45 8.18
N LEU A 11 19.19 6.30 8.44
CA LEU A 11 18.98 5.23 7.47
C LEU A 11 17.75 5.46 6.57
N VAL A 12 16.89 6.43 6.92
CA VAL A 12 15.59 6.65 6.24
C VAL A 12 15.41 8.11 5.81
N ILE A 13 16.09 9.07 6.45
CA ILE A 13 15.78 10.50 6.36
C ILE A 13 17.07 11.36 6.32
N GLU A 14 17.19 12.24 5.31
CA GLU A 14 18.23 13.29 5.25
C GLU A 14 17.75 14.64 5.84
N ALA A 15 16.43 14.86 5.96
CA ALA A 15 15.79 16.07 6.48
C ALA A 15 15.07 15.86 7.83
N GLY A 16 14.43 16.90 8.38
CA GLY A 16 13.75 16.85 9.68
C GLY A 16 12.64 15.78 9.78
N ILE A 17 12.50 15.16 10.95
CA ILE A 17 11.55 14.05 11.22
C ILE A 17 10.08 14.44 11.00
N GLY A 18 9.70 15.70 11.28
CA GLY A 18 8.32 16.18 11.15
C GLY A 18 7.84 16.28 9.70
N ASP A 19 8.73 16.70 8.82
CA ASP A 19 8.50 16.89 7.38
C ASP A 19 8.22 15.57 6.66
N PHE A 20 8.99 14.54 7.03
CA PHE A 20 8.84 13.18 6.52
C PHE A 20 7.54 12.53 7.00
N LEU A 21 7.14 12.75 8.26
CA LEU A 21 5.93 12.13 8.81
C LEU A 21 4.65 12.71 8.20
N VAL A 22 4.56 14.02 7.97
CA VAL A 22 3.33 14.64 7.45
C VAL A 22 3.09 14.28 5.99
N ILE A 23 4.08 14.45 5.11
CA ILE A 23 3.85 14.28 3.67
C ILE A 23 3.84 12.79 3.29
N THR A 24 4.76 12.00 3.83
CA THR A 24 4.92 10.60 3.43
C THR A 24 3.91 9.70 4.14
N CYS A 25 3.66 9.91 5.44
CA CYS A 25 2.77 9.03 6.20
C CYS A 25 1.30 9.44 6.15
N ALA A 26 0.95 10.70 5.87
CA ALA A 26 -0.46 11.08 5.69
C ALA A 26 -0.87 11.07 4.22
N ILE A 27 -0.19 11.81 3.33
CA ILE A 27 -0.65 11.98 1.95
C ILE A 27 -0.26 10.78 1.09
N ALA A 28 1.03 10.45 1.02
CA ALA A 28 1.49 9.36 0.15
C ALA A 28 0.92 8.00 0.59
N ALA A 29 0.87 7.76 1.90
CA ALA A 29 0.28 6.56 2.47
C ALA A 29 -1.23 6.42 2.18
N TRP A 30 -1.99 7.50 2.35
CA TRP A 30 -3.42 7.50 2.08
C TRP A 30 -3.69 7.35 0.58
N ALA A 31 -2.95 8.08 -0.26
CA ALA A 31 -3.03 7.94 -1.72
C ALA A 31 -2.69 6.50 -2.16
N ALA A 32 -1.64 5.90 -1.58
CA ALA A 32 -1.27 4.51 -1.85
C ALA A 32 -2.40 3.53 -1.57
N TRP A 33 -2.99 3.64 -0.37
CA TRP A 33 -4.15 2.86 0.03
C TRP A 33 -5.34 3.06 -0.91
N ARG A 34 -5.64 4.31 -1.29
CA ARG A 34 -6.80 4.66 -2.13
C ARG A 34 -6.65 4.16 -3.55
N PHE A 35 -5.48 4.29 -4.18
CA PHE A 35 -5.29 3.78 -5.54
C PHE A 35 -5.35 2.25 -5.56
N GLY A 36 -4.72 1.57 -4.58
CA GLY A 36 -4.81 0.11 -4.46
C GLY A 36 -6.25 -0.38 -4.28
N SER A 37 -7.02 0.34 -3.45
CA SER A 37 -8.45 0.11 -3.27
C SER A 37 -9.24 0.30 -4.58
N ALA A 38 -8.92 1.33 -5.37
CA ALA A 38 -9.61 1.62 -6.63
C ALA A 38 -9.34 0.58 -7.73
N ILE A 39 -8.11 0.05 -7.79
CA ILE A 39 -7.76 -1.05 -8.70
C ILE A 39 -8.57 -2.30 -8.35
N ALA A 40 -8.65 -2.65 -7.06
CA ALA A 40 -9.51 -3.76 -6.64
C ALA A 40 -10.99 -3.51 -6.95
N ALA A 41 -11.49 -2.28 -6.72
CA ALA A 41 -12.88 -1.91 -6.96
C ALA A 41 -13.37 -2.18 -8.39
N THR A 42 -12.46 -2.12 -9.36
CA THR A 42 -12.72 -2.33 -10.80
C THR A 42 -12.37 -3.74 -11.28
N TRP A 43 -12.18 -4.69 -10.37
CA TRP A 43 -11.84 -6.09 -10.65
C TRP A 43 -10.50 -6.31 -11.38
N ARG A 44 -9.62 -5.31 -11.40
CA ARG A 44 -8.31 -5.40 -12.07
C ARG A 44 -7.33 -6.30 -11.31
N PRO A 45 -6.38 -6.94 -12.01
CA PRO A 45 -5.40 -7.84 -11.40
C PRO A 45 -4.39 -7.08 -10.52
N TYR A 46 -3.84 -7.79 -9.53
CA TYR A 46 -2.85 -7.24 -8.59
C TYR A 46 -1.58 -6.71 -9.28
N THR A 47 -1.24 -7.24 -10.46
CA THR A 47 -0.12 -6.74 -11.29
C THR A 47 -0.22 -5.24 -11.54
N GLN A 48 -1.44 -4.69 -11.68
CA GLN A 48 -1.60 -3.25 -11.86
C GLN A 48 -1.23 -2.45 -10.61
N VAL A 49 -1.44 -3.01 -9.41
CA VAL A 49 -1.01 -2.37 -8.15
C VAL A 49 0.50 -2.21 -8.14
N VAL A 50 1.23 -3.28 -8.51
CA VAL A 50 2.70 -3.27 -8.58
C VAL A 50 3.17 -2.26 -9.64
N LEU A 51 2.60 -2.31 -10.84
CA LEU A 51 2.98 -1.41 -11.94
C LEU A 51 2.74 0.07 -11.61
N TYR A 52 1.64 0.41 -10.94
CA TYR A 52 1.36 1.78 -10.54
C TYR A 52 2.17 2.22 -9.31
N ALA A 53 2.56 1.30 -8.42
CA ALA A 53 3.41 1.61 -7.28
C ALA A 53 4.82 2.07 -7.69
N LEU A 54 5.39 1.53 -8.78
CA LEU A 54 6.73 1.87 -9.27
C LEU A 54 6.92 3.36 -9.59
N PRO A 55 6.13 3.99 -10.49
CA PRO A 55 6.23 5.42 -10.75
C PRO A 55 5.70 6.26 -9.59
N PHE A 56 4.75 5.75 -8.80
CA PHE A 56 4.25 6.48 -7.63
C PHE A 56 5.34 6.66 -6.57
N ALA A 57 6.15 5.65 -6.31
CA ALA A 57 7.32 5.75 -5.44
C ALA A 57 8.33 6.79 -5.96
N LEU A 58 8.49 6.91 -7.28
CA LEU A 58 9.34 7.94 -7.89
C LEU A 58 8.79 9.35 -7.64
N VAL A 59 7.46 9.53 -7.71
CA VAL A 59 6.81 10.81 -7.39
C VAL A 59 6.99 11.17 -5.92
N VAL A 60 6.82 10.21 -5.00
CA VAL A 60 7.08 10.41 -3.57
C VAL A 60 8.53 10.85 -3.35
N ARG A 61 9.47 10.20 -4.04
CA ARG A 61 10.89 10.55 -3.98
C ARG A 61 11.16 11.95 -4.51
N TRP A 62 10.53 12.32 -5.63
CA TRP A 62 10.64 13.66 -6.19
C TRP A 62 10.13 14.73 -5.23
N VAL A 63 9.03 14.48 -4.51
CA VAL A 63 8.53 15.39 -3.46
C VAL A 63 9.55 15.53 -2.34
N HIS A 64 10.19 14.44 -1.91
CA HIS A 64 11.26 14.50 -0.91
C HIS A 64 12.46 15.35 -1.35
N TYR A 65 12.85 15.25 -2.61
CA TYR A 65 13.89 16.11 -3.18
C TYR A 65 13.43 17.58 -3.24
N ALA A 66 12.23 17.83 -3.79
CA ALA A 66 11.74 19.18 -4.07
C ALA A 66 11.45 20.00 -2.81
N LEU A 67 10.87 19.38 -1.77
CA LEU A 67 10.48 20.09 -0.55
C LEU A 67 11.56 20.06 0.53
N PHE A 68 12.36 18.99 0.59
CA PHE A 68 13.25 18.74 1.72
C PHE A 68 14.72 18.60 1.33
N ASN A 69 15.06 18.93 0.08
CA ASN A 69 16.43 18.90 -0.44
C ASN A 69 17.11 17.52 -0.31
N GLY A 70 16.33 16.44 -0.23
CA GLY A 70 16.85 15.07 -0.10
C GLY A 70 17.35 14.50 -1.43
N THR A 71 18.21 13.49 -1.44
CA THR A 71 18.83 12.95 -2.65
C THR A 71 17.83 12.36 -3.67
N LEU A 72 17.75 12.87 -4.90
CA LEU A 72 16.79 12.34 -5.89
C LEU A 72 17.15 10.91 -6.36
N LEU A 73 18.40 10.70 -6.79
CA LEU A 73 18.89 9.45 -7.40
C LEU A 73 19.56 8.52 -6.39
N SER A 74 18.85 8.14 -5.33
CA SER A 74 19.32 7.11 -4.41
C SER A 74 18.46 5.86 -4.52
N LEU A 75 19.05 4.78 -5.03
CA LEU A 75 18.37 3.49 -5.19
C LEU A 75 17.91 2.93 -3.84
N HIS A 76 18.70 3.12 -2.78
CA HIS A 76 18.36 2.64 -1.44
C HIS A 76 17.05 3.23 -0.93
N TYR A 77 16.92 4.55 -0.98
CA TYR A 77 15.73 5.23 -0.49
C TYR A 77 14.53 5.04 -1.42
N TYR A 78 14.73 4.94 -2.74
CA TYR A 78 13.66 4.60 -3.67
C TYR A 78 13.05 3.22 -3.34
N LEU A 79 13.86 2.21 -3.04
CA LEU A 79 13.37 0.88 -2.66
C LEU A 79 12.58 0.92 -1.35
N ILE A 80 13.00 1.75 -0.41
CA ILE A 80 12.27 1.99 0.84
C ILE A 80 10.88 2.58 0.55
N ASP A 81 10.82 3.67 -0.22
CA ASP A 81 9.57 4.34 -0.59
C ASP A 81 8.64 3.38 -1.34
N LEU A 82 9.19 2.58 -2.25
CA LEU A 82 8.47 1.56 -2.99
C LEU A 82 7.87 0.50 -2.08
N VAL A 83 8.62 -0.04 -1.12
CA VAL A 83 8.11 -1.04 -0.17
C VAL A 83 6.96 -0.47 0.65
N VAL A 84 7.06 0.78 1.10
CA VAL A 84 6.01 1.46 1.87
C VAL A 84 4.75 1.64 1.03
N VAL A 85 4.88 2.24 -0.15
CA VAL A 85 3.76 2.46 -1.09
C VAL A 85 3.10 1.13 -1.45
N LEU A 86 3.90 0.13 -1.81
CA LEU A 86 3.39 -1.17 -2.22
C LEU A 86 2.67 -1.87 -1.08
N SER A 87 3.19 -1.81 0.15
CA SER A 87 2.55 -2.42 1.33
C SER A 87 1.17 -1.82 1.57
N LEU A 88 1.07 -0.48 1.54
CA LEU A 88 -0.20 0.22 1.77
C LEU A 88 -1.21 0.03 0.64
N ALA A 89 -0.74 0.07 -0.61
CA ALA A 89 -1.59 -0.21 -1.77
C ALA A 89 -2.11 -1.65 -1.74
N THR A 90 -1.28 -2.60 -1.31
CA THR A 90 -1.64 -4.02 -1.15
C THR A 90 -2.70 -4.21 -0.09
N LEU A 91 -2.58 -3.55 1.07
CA LEU A 91 -3.60 -3.59 2.12
C LEU A 91 -4.94 -3.02 1.62
N GLY A 92 -4.92 -1.88 0.91
CA GLY A 92 -6.10 -1.31 0.28
C GLY A 92 -6.74 -2.27 -0.74
N TYR A 93 -5.92 -2.88 -1.60
CA TYR A 93 -6.36 -3.85 -2.60
C TYR A 93 -7.06 -5.07 -1.98
N PHE A 94 -6.41 -5.74 -1.02
CA PHE A 94 -6.97 -6.95 -0.40
C PHE A 94 -8.22 -6.66 0.43
N ARG A 95 -8.30 -5.51 1.09
CA ARG A 95 -9.51 -5.11 1.84
C ARG A 95 -10.73 -5.03 0.92
N VAL A 96 -10.59 -4.33 -0.21
CA VAL A 96 -11.69 -4.19 -1.17
C VAL A 96 -11.99 -5.52 -1.84
N ARG A 97 -10.95 -6.28 -2.21
CA ARG A 97 -11.10 -7.58 -2.86
C ARG A 97 -11.84 -8.59 -1.97
N ALA A 98 -11.51 -8.66 -0.68
CA ALA A 98 -12.18 -9.54 0.26
C ALA A 98 -13.66 -9.19 0.41
N SER A 99 -13.99 -7.91 0.55
CA SER A 99 -15.37 -7.44 0.62
C SER A 99 -16.14 -7.73 -0.67
N GLN A 100 -15.52 -7.58 -1.83
CA GLN A 100 -16.11 -7.91 -3.12
C GLN A 100 -16.45 -9.40 -3.24
N MET A 101 -15.50 -10.28 -2.89
CA MET A 101 -15.69 -11.73 -2.96
C MET A 101 -16.84 -12.19 -2.07
N VAL A 102 -16.86 -11.73 -0.82
CA VAL A 102 -17.91 -12.11 0.14
C VAL A 102 -19.27 -11.51 -0.23
N ARG A 103 -19.32 -10.29 -0.80
CA ARG A 103 -20.59 -9.66 -1.16
C ARG A 103 -21.20 -10.21 -2.46
N GLN A 104 -20.38 -10.36 -3.50
CA GLN A 104 -20.87 -10.80 -4.81
C GLN A 104 -20.95 -12.31 -4.93
N TYR A 105 -20.08 -13.07 -4.27
CA TYR A 105 -20.02 -14.53 -4.34
C TYR A 105 -20.29 -15.15 -2.96
N HIS A 106 -21.25 -14.58 -2.21
CA HIS A 106 -21.57 -14.98 -0.84
C HIS A 106 -21.95 -16.46 -0.69
N TRP A 107 -22.53 -17.06 -1.75
CA TRP A 107 -22.88 -18.48 -1.79
C TRP A 107 -21.66 -19.41 -1.89
N LEU A 108 -20.52 -18.91 -2.38
CA LEU A 108 -19.30 -19.69 -2.58
C LEU A 108 -18.20 -19.32 -1.57
N TYR A 109 -18.23 -18.12 -1.00
CA TYR A 109 -17.16 -17.60 -0.15
C TYR A 109 -17.69 -16.92 1.11
N THR A 110 -16.99 -17.18 2.23
CA THR A 110 -17.18 -16.47 3.51
C THR A 110 -15.92 -15.73 3.93
N LYS A 111 -16.07 -14.75 4.82
CA LYS A 111 -14.98 -13.85 5.24
C LYS A 111 -14.05 -14.54 6.24
N LYS A 112 -12.75 -14.52 5.98
CA LYS A 112 -11.69 -14.96 6.91
C LYS A 112 -10.83 -13.75 7.29
N GLY A 113 -11.37 -12.88 8.15
CA GLY A 113 -10.69 -11.64 8.60
C GLY A 113 -10.83 -10.45 7.64
N LEU A 114 -10.09 -9.37 7.89
CA LEU A 114 -10.25 -8.11 7.14
C LEU A 114 -9.79 -8.17 5.67
N PHE A 115 -8.84 -9.06 5.35
CA PHE A 115 -8.12 -9.06 4.07
C PHE A 115 -8.21 -10.41 3.33
N SER A 116 -8.94 -11.39 3.85
CA SER A 116 -8.98 -12.74 3.30
C SER A 116 -10.39 -13.33 3.33
N TRP A 117 -10.60 -14.35 2.51
CA TRP A 117 -11.85 -15.09 2.34
C TRP A 117 -11.52 -16.57 2.14
N ILE A 118 -12.47 -17.44 2.46
CA ILE A 118 -12.38 -18.88 2.27
C ILE A 118 -13.60 -19.38 1.54
N ARG A 119 -13.45 -20.50 0.82
CA ARG A 119 -14.59 -21.18 0.20
C ARG A 119 -15.55 -21.62 1.31
N ALA A 120 -16.83 -21.31 1.17
CA ALA A 120 -17.87 -21.87 2.01
C ALA A 120 -17.95 -23.38 1.73
N VAL A 121 -17.88 -24.20 2.78
CA VAL A 121 -18.12 -25.65 2.64
C VAL A 121 -19.62 -25.81 2.42
N PRO A 122 -20.08 -26.46 1.34
CA PRO A 122 -21.50 -26.76 1.15
C PRO A 122 -21.97 -27.60 2.35
N ALA A 123 -23.15 -27.31 2.89
CA ALA A 123 -23.78 -28.28 3.80
C ALA A 123 -23.98 -29.56 3.00
N GLU A 124 -23.46 -30.70 3.50
CA GLU A 124 -23.83 -31.99 2.93
C GLU A 124 -25.31 -32.17 3.22
N ASP A 125 -26.12 -32.25 2.17
CA ASP A 125 -27.55 -32.53 2.27
C ASP A 125 -27.68 -34.00 2.71
N GLU A 126 -27.92 -34.25 4.02
CA GLU A 126 -28.27 -35.56 4.59
C GLU A 126 -29.67 -36.04 4.13
#